data_AF-A0A7S0HQA8-F1
#
_entry.id   AF-A0A7S0HQA8-F1
#
_cell.length_a   1.000
_cell.length_b   1.000
_cell.length_c   1.000
_cell.angle_alpha   90.00
_cell.angle_beta   90.00
_cell.angle_gamma   90.00
#
_symmetry.space_group_name_H-M   'P 1'
#
loop_
_entity.id
_entity.type
_entity.pdbx_description
1 polymer ?
#
loop_
_entity_poly.entity_id
_entity_poly.type
_entity_poly.pdbx_seq_one_letter_code
_entity_poly.pdbx_strand_id
1 'polypeptide(L)'
;KVLLAPELGALRSSLFQDRLTLLDLDKPAAISDILRVHDYNYIAKISSSCESLKSLATADSQSLNKRLDVDTVLTAESYDAAVNAAGCVIEAIRDVVEGKGRNALCVVRPAGHHAGPLGASEALVEAGSKTRSHGFCLLSNVAIGAAHAMANRL
;
A
#
# COMPACT_ATOMS: atom_id res chain seq x y z
N LYS A 1 -13.20 0.87 -11.25
CA LYS A 1 -13.54 1.15 -9.82
C LYS A 1 -14.62 0.14 -9.42
N VAL A 2 -14.31 -0.93 -8.68
CA VAL A 2 -15.17 -2.14 -8.68
C VAL A 2 -15.85 -2.44 -7.34
N LEU A 3 -15.18 -2.32 -6.19
CA LEU A 3 -15.76 -2.80 -4.92
C LEU A 3 -16.54 -1.75 -4.13
N LEU A 4 -16.09 -0.50 -4.12
CA LEU A 4 -16.64 0.58 -3.26
C LEU A 4 -17.36 1.69 -4.04
N ALA A 5 -17.56 1.53 -5.35
CA ALA A 5 -18.25 2.53 -6.16
C ALA A 5 -19.67 2.77 -5.60
N PRO A 6 -20.13 4.03 -5.42
CA PRO A 6 -21.39 4.33 -4.74
C PRO A 6 -22.59 3.52 -5.22
N GLU A 7 -22.72 3.31 -6.53
CA GLU A 7 -23.88 2.67 -7.14
C GLU A 7 -23.64 1.22 -7.60
N LEU A 8 -22.40 0.91 -8.01
CA LEU A 8 -22.05 -0.38 -8.64
C LEU A 8 -21.04 -1.21 -7.81
N GLY A 9 -20.64 -0.70 -6.64
CA GLY A 9 -19.69 -1.35 -5.76
C GLY A 9 -20.28 -2.62 -5.16
N ALA A 10 -19.65 -3.77 -5.37
CA ALA A 10 -20.15 -5.03 -4.82
C ALA A 10 -20.35 -4.97 -3.29
N LEU A 11 -19.50 -4.23 -2.56
CA LEU A 11 -19.59 -4.06 -1.10
C LEU A 11 -20.65 -3.02 -0.67
N ARG A 12 -21.24 -2.28 -1.62
CA ARG A 12 -22.39 -1.38 -1.39
C ARG A 12 -23.71 -1.98 -1.85
N SER A 13 -23.71 -3.23 -2.31
CA SER A 13 -24.93 -3.93 -2.68
C SER A 13 -25.83 -4.17 -1.47
N SER A 14 -27.13 -4.41 -1.72
CA SER A 14 -28.13 -4.74 -0.69
C SER A 14 -27.74 -5.97 0.15
N LEU A 15 -26.87 -6.83 -0.35
CA LEU A 15 -26.33 -7.96 0.42
C LEU A 15 -25.56 -7.49 1.67
N PHE A 16 -24.93 -6.31 1.63
CA PHE A 16 -24.03 -5.81 2.67
C PHE A 16 -24.50 -4.54 3.37
N GLN A 17 -25.61 -3.93 2.93
CA GLN A 17 -26.05 -2.58 3.31
C GLN A 17 -26.16 -2.35 4.84
N ASP A 18 -26.55 -3.38 5.60
CA ASP A 18 -26.66 -3.31 7.07
C ASP A 18 -25.68 -4.26 7.79
N ARG A 19 -24.71 -4.81 7.06
CA ARG A 19 -23.73 -5.80 7.57
C ARG A 19 -22.30 -5.29 7.62
N LEU A 20 -22.03 -4.15 7.00
CA LEU A 20 -20.72 -3.53 6.96
C LEU A 20 -20.77 -2.11 7.52
N THR A 21 -19.84 -1.79 8.40
CA THR A 21 -19.47 -0.41 8.69
C THR A 21 -18.37 -0.02 7.72
N LEU A 22 -18.69 0.85 6.75
CA LEU A 22 -17.69 1.37 5.82
C LEU A 22 -16.94 2.53 6.47
N LEU A 23 -15.63 2.38 6.57
CA LEU A 23 -14.72 3.42 7.06
C LEU A 23 -13.93 3.98 5.89
N ASP A 24 -13.98 5.29 5.71
CA ASP A 24 -13.10 6.01 4.79
C ASP A 24 -11.97 6.61 5.63
N LEU A 25 -10.74 6.15 5.38
CA LEU A 25 -9.58 6.45 6.21
C LEU A 25 -8.59 7.26 5.39
N ASP A 26 -8.45 8.54 5.74
CA ASP A 26 -7.38 9.41 5.23
C ASP A 26 -6.24 9.45 6.24
N LYS A 27 -5.60 8.30 6.44
CA LYS A 27 -4.52 8.10 7.41
C LYS A 27 -3.38 7.33 6.76
N PRO A 28 -2.46 8.01 6.05
CA PRO A 28 -1.29 7.35 5.48
C PRO A 28 -0.37 6.81 6.60
N ALA A 29 0.31 5.70 6.32
CA ALA A 29 1.31 5.14 7.24
C ALA A 29 2.44 6.15 7.45
N ALA A 30 2.82 6.35 8.73
CA ALA A 30 3.96 7.17 9.07
C ALA A 30 5.26 6.54 8.54
N ILE A 31 6.22 7.38 8.15
CA ILE A 31 7.53 6.89 7.69
C ILE A 31 8.21 6.02 8.74
N SER A 32 8.05 6.33 10.03
CA SER A 32 8.56 5.54 11.15
C SER A 32 8.01 4.11 11.16
N ASP A 33 6.74 3.90 10.79
CA ASP A 33 6.15 2.57 10.71
C ASP A 33 6.58 1.82 9.46
N ILE A 34 6.72 2.52 8.33
CA ILE A 34 7.23 1.93 7.08
C ILE A 34 8.67 1.44 7.28
N LEU A 35 9.52 2.22 7.96
CA LEU A 35 10.91 1.89 8.23
C LEU A 35 11.12 0.76 9.25
N ARG A 36 10.05 0.25 9.89
CA ARG A 36 10.12 -1.00 10.68
C ARG A 36 10.28 -2.24 9.80
N VAL A 37 9.95 -2.12 8.52
CA VAL A 37 9.92 -3.24 7.57
C VAL A 37 10.86 -3.00 6.39
N HIS A 38 10.89 -1.78 5.87
CA HIS A 38 11.61 -1.43 4.64
C HIS A 38 12.84 -0.59 4.93
N ASP A 39 13.90 -0.80 4.14
CA ASP A 39 15.09 0.03 4.18
C ASP A 39 14.80 1.44 3.65
N TYR A 40 15.45 2.42 4.26
CA TYR A 40 15.30 3.81 3.88
C TYR A 40 15.61 4.07 2.39
N ASN A 41 16.68 3.48 1.85
CA ASN A 41 17.08 3.73 0.47
C ASN A 41 16.06 3.18 -0.53
N TYR A 42 15.42 2.06 -0.20
CA TYR A 42 14.35 1.50 -1.00
C TYR A 42 13.15 2.45 -1.06
N ILE A 43 12.71 2.94 0.10
CA ILE A 43 11.59 3.87 0.21
C ILE A 43 11.88 5.21 -0.48
N ALA A 44 13.07 5.77 -0.24
CA ALA A 44 13.52 7.01 -0.88
C ALA A 44 13.56 6.88 -2.41
N LYS A 45 14.00 5.74 -2.94
CA LYS A 45 14.01 5.49 -4.39
C LYS A 45 12.59 5.52 -4.98
N ILE A 46 11.61 4.94 -4.29
CA ILE A 46 10.21 4.94 -4.73
C ILE A 46 9.64 6.36 -4.65
N SER A 47 9.78 7.04 -3.51
CA SER A 47 9.22 8.38 -3.31
C SER A 47 9.79 9.37 -4.31
N SER A 48 11.11 9.44 -4.47
CA SER A 48 11.75 10.34 -5.44
C SER A 48 11.42 9.99 -6.88
N SER A 49 11.19 8.72 -7.21
CA SER A 49 10.73 8.33 -8.55
C SER A 49 9.32 8.84 -8.83
N CYS A 50 8.41 8.76 -7.85
CA CYS A 50 7.05 9.28 -7.98
C CYS A 50 7.04 10.82 -8.01
N GLU A 51 7.87 11.48 -7.20
CA GLU A 51 8.05 12.94 -7.21
C GLU A 51 8.59 13.44 -8.55
N SER A 52 9.56 12.73 -9.13
CA SER A 52 10.07 13.07 -10.48
C SER A 52 8.97 12.97 -11.53
N LEU A 53 8.10 11.97 -11.43
CA LEU A 53 6.94 11.86 -12.33
C LEU A 53 5.94 13.00 -12.11
N LYS A 54 5.69 13.40 -10.86
CA LYS A 54 4.85 14.56 -10.52
C LYS A 54 5.41 15.85 -11.13
N SER A 55 6.72 16.09 -11.04
CA SER A 55 7.33 17.31 -11.58
C SER A 55 7.33 17.38 -13.11
N LEU A 56 7.30 16.22 -13.77
CA LEU A 56 7.24 16.13 -15.23
C LEU A 56 5.80 16.15 -15.76
N ALA A 57 4.81 15.93 -14.90
CA ALA A 57 3.40 15.91 -15.30
C ALA A 57 2.94 17.33 -15.68
N THR A 58 2.70 17.53 -16.98
CA THR A 58 1.98 18.70 -17.50
C THR A 58 0.52 18.34 -17.79
N ALA A 59 -0.36 19.34 -17.96
CA ALA A 59 -1.77 19.11 -18.27
C ALA A 59 -2.00 18.23 -19.53
N ASP A 60 -1.05 18.22 -20.45
CA ASP A 60 -1.07 17.45 -21.71
C ASP A 60 -0.25 16.14 -21.65
N SER A 61 0.41 15.86 -20.52
CA SER A 61 1.23 14.65 -20.38
C SER A 61 0.35 13.41 -20.29
N GLN A 62 0.28 12.62 -21.37
CA GLN A 62 -0.23 11.25 -21.32
C GLN A 62 0.54 10.44 -20.26
N SER A 63 -0.16 9.48 -19.62
CA SER A 63 0.22 8.74 -18.42
C SER A 63 1.72 8.49 -18.22
N LEU A 64 2.41 9.46 -17.61
CA LEU A 64 3.82 9.33 -17.26
C LEU A 64 3.97 8.20 -16.25
N ASN A 65 4.88 7.28 -16.56
CA ASN A 65 5.15 6.15 -15.70
C ASN A 65 6.64 5.77 -15.74
N LYS A 66 7.07 5.07 -14.71
CA LYS A 66 8.43 4.54 -14.59
C LYS A 66 8.37 3.12 -14.04
N ARG A 67 9.13 2.22 -14.64
CA ARG A 67 9.26 0.86 -14.10
C ARG A 67 10.18 0.84 -12.88
N LEU A 68 9.69 0.29 -11.77
CA LEU A 68 10.52 -0.01 -10.60
C LEU A 68 11.36 -1.29 -10.84
N ASP A 69 10.75 -2.24 -11.55
CA ASP A 69 11.28 -3.55 -11.92
C ASP A 69 10.53 -4.07 -13.19
N VAL A 70 10.59 -5.38 -13.45
CA VAL A 70 10.05 -6.00 -14.68
C VAL A 70 8.53 -5.94 -14.77
N ASP A 71 7.83 -5.96 -13.63
CA ASP A 71 6.38 -6.10 -13.57
C ASP A 71 5.68 -5.00 -12.76
N THR A 72 6.43 -4.11 -12.10
CA THR A 72 5.89 -3.04 -11.26
C THR A 72 6.12 -1.68 -11.90
N VAL A 73 5.01 -1.02 -12.25
CA VAL A 73 4.98 0.32 -12.83
C VAL A 73 4.57 1.33 -11.77
N LEU A 74 5.34 2.42 -11.69
CA LEU A 74 5.07 3.59 -10.86
C LEU A 74 4.43 4.68 -11.72
N THR A 75 3.43 5.34 -11.14
CA THR A 75 2.88 6.63 -11.56
C THR A 75 3.25 7.70 -10.53
N ALA A 76 2.92 8.95 -10.81
CA ALA A 76 3.05 10.06 -9.88
C ALA A 76 2.39 9.78 -8.50
N GLU A 77 1.24 9.12 -8.48
CA GLU A 77 0.42 8.87 -7.29
C GLU A 77 0.75 7.54 -6.59
N SER A 78 1.67 6.74 -7.13
CA SER A 78 1.88 5.37 -6.67
C SER A 78 2.42 5.30 -5.23
N TYR A 79 3.32 6.21 -4.85
CA TYR A 79 3.81 6.28 -3.48
C TYR A 79 2.70 6.69 -2.50
N ASP A 80 1.92 7.73 -2.83
CA ASP A 80 0.80 8.20 -2.01
C ASP A 80 -0.26 7.09 -1.84
N ALA A 81 -0.56 6.35 -2.91
CA ALA A 81 -1.46 5.20 -2.84
C ALA A 81 -0.90 4.10 -1.91
N ALA A 82 0.39 3.81 -1.98
CA ALA A 82 1.03 2.79 -1.15
C ALA A 82 1.03 3.14 0.34
N VAL A 83 1.35 4.38 0.71
CA VAL A 83 1.32 4.80 2.13
C VAL A 83 -0.10 4.80 2.69
N ASN A 84 -1.11 5.15 1.89
CA ASN A 84 -2.52 5.03 2.28
C ASN A 84 -2.97 3.58 2.42
N ALA A 85 -2.52 2.68 1.53
CA ALA A 85 -2.79 1.25 1.63
C ALA A 85 -2.24 0.65 2.93
N ALA A 86 -0.99 0.96 3.27
CA ALA A 86 -0.38 0.51 4.52
C ALA A 86 -1.06 1.13 5.75
N GLY A 87 -1.40 2.43 5.69
CA GLY A 87 -2.09 3.13 6.77
C GLY A 87 -3.49 2.56 7.06
N CYS A 88 -4.26 2.23 6.03
CA CYS A 88 -5.54 1.55 6.18
C CYS A 88 -5.40 0.20 6.91
N VAL A 89 -4.33 -0.56 6.65
CA VAL A 89 -4.07 -1.83 7.37
C VAL A 89 -3.70 -1.59 8.83
N ILE A 90 -2.88 -0.57 9.14
CA ILE A 90 -2.56 -0.18 10.52
C ILE A 90 -3.84 0.13 11.30
N GLU A 91 -4.70 0.99 10.74
CA GLU A 91 -5.94 1.43 11.39
C GLU A 91 -6.92 0.26 11.58
N ALA A 92 -7.05 -0.62 10.59
CA ALA A 92 -7.90 -1.80 10.69
C ALA A 92 -7.43 -2.77 11.79
N ILE A 93 -6.12 -2.98 11.92
CA ILE A 93 -5.56 -3.79 13.00
C ILE A 93 -5.88 -3.14 14.35
N ARG A 94 -5.61 -1.83 14.49
CA ARG A 94 -5.87 -1.10 15.73
C ARG A 94 -7.35 -1.18 16.12
N ASP A 95 -8.27 -0.94 15.20
CA ASP A 95 -9.70 -0.94 15.50
C ASP A 95 -10.22 -2.33 15.89
N VAL A 96 -9.69 -3.41 15.31
CA VAL A 96 -10.02 -4.78 15.73
C VAL A 96 -9.51 -5.07 17.13
N VAL A 97 -8.25 -4.72 17.40
CA VAL A 97 -7.58 -4.98 18.67
C VAL A 97 -8.17 -4.17 19.83
N GLU A 98 -8.56 -2.92 19.58
CA GLU A 98 -9.25 -2.04 20.54
C GLU A 98 -10.73 -2.42 20.74
N GLY A 99 -11.23 -3.46 20.06
CA GLY A 99 -12.61 -3.93 20.20
C GLY A 99 -13.66 -3.06 19.52
N LYS A 100 -13.27 -2.13 18.63
CA LYS A 100 -14.20 -1.32 17.84
C LYS A 100 -14.89 -2.14 16.73
N GLY A 101 -14.33 -3.28 16.37
CA GLY A 101 -14.93 -4.24 15.45
C GLY A 101 -14.41 -5.66 15.68
N ARG A 102 -15.21 -6.68 15.34
CA ARG A 102 -14.79 -8.09 15.48
C ARG A 102 -13.75 -8.51 14.44
N ASN A 103 -13.80 -7.91 13.26
CA ASN A 103 -12.91 -8.15 12.13
C ASN A 103 -12.92 -6.94 11.20
N ALA A 104 -11.98 -6.90 10.26
CA ALA A 104 -11.88 -5.85 9.27
C ALA A 104 -11.45 -6.42 7.90
N LEU A 105 -11.84 -5.73 6.84
CA LEU A 105 -11.41 -5.98 5.47
C LEU A 105 -10.84 -4.69 4.87
N CYS A 106 -9.54 -4.67 4.58
CA CYS A 106 -8.89 -3.52 3.95
C CYS A 106 -9.00 -3.62 2.43
N VAL A 107 -9.80 -2.75 1.81
CA VAL A 107 -9.96 -2.68 0.35
C VAL A 107 -8.93 -1.70 -0.21
N VAL A 108 -7.68 -2.15 -0.30
CA VAL A 108 -6.53 -1.27 -0.60
C VAL A 108 -5.86 -1.61 -1.93
N ARG A 109 -5.18 -0.62 -2.49
CA ARG A 109 -4.26 -0.75 -3.62
C ARG A 109 -3.13 0.28 -3.48
N PRO A 110 -1.88 -0.02 -3.88
CA PRO A 110 -1.40 -1.29 -4.44
C PRO A 110 -1.37 -2.44 -3.41
N ALA A 111 -1.17 -3.66 -3.90
CA ALA A 111 -0.92 -4.84 -3.06
C ALA A 111 0.46 -4.71 -2.34
N GLY A 112 0.76 -5.63 -1.43
CA GLY A 112 1.99 -5.54 -0.63
C GLY A 112 2.75 -6.84 -0.32
N HIS A 113 2.12 -8.01 -0.46
CA HIS A 113 2.68 -9.26 0.06
C HIS A 113 4.01 -9.73 -0.56
N HIS A 114 4.42 -9.20 -1.72
CA HIS A 114 5.69 -9.53 -2.35
C HIS A 114 6.84 -8.56 -1.99
N ALA A 115 6.53 -7.48 -1.27
CA ALA A 115 7.50 -6.45 -0.91
C ALA A 115 8.32 -6.85 0.34
N GLY A 116 9.51 -7.39 0.17
CA GLY A 116 10.51 -7.55 1.23
C GLY A 116 11.21 -6.23 1.61
N PRO A 117 12.13 -6.24 2.60
CA PRO A 117 12.74 -5.02 3.15
C PRO A 117 13.47 -4.12 2.14
N LEU A 118 14.06 -4.75 1.11
CA LEU A 118 14.77 -4.07 0.04
C LEU A 118 13.98 -4.07 -1.27
N GLY A 119 12.70 -4.45 -1.23
CA GLY A 119 11.80 -4.60 -2.36
C GLY A 119 11.39 -6.04 -2.64
N ALA A 120 12.12 -6.87 -3.39
CA ALA A 120 11.72 -8.26 -3.64
C ALA A 120 11.98 -9.16 -2.42
N SER A 121 11.07 -10.10 -2.15
CA SER A 121 11.34 -11.23 -1.26
C SER A 121 12.49 -12.11 -1.80
N GLU A 122 13.41 -12.54 -0.93
CA GLU A 122 14.61 -13.32 -1.28
C GLU A 122 14.30 -14.60 -2.06
N ALA A 123 13.12 -15.20 -1.84
CA ALA A 123 12.67 -16.40 -2.55
C ALA A 123 12.51 -16.21 -4.07
N LEU A 124 12.47 -14.96 -4.56
CA LEU A 124 12.29 -14.61 -5.97
C LEU A 124 13.54 -13.94 -6.58
N VAL A 125 14.62 -13.79 -5.81
CA VAL A 125 15.85 -13.13 -6.28
C VAL A 125 16.76 -14.19 -6.88
N GLU A 126 16.82 -14.28 -8.21
CA GLU A 126 17.99 -14.87 -8.88
C GLU A 126 19.25 -14.19 -8.34
N ALA A 127 20.20 -15.00 -7.86
CA ALA A 127 21.39 -14.54 -7.15
C ALA A 127 22.15 -13.48 -7.96
N GLY A 128 21.96 -12.20 -7.60
CA GLY A 128 22.63 -11.06 -8.23
C GLY A 128 21.72 -9.96 -8.78
N SER A 129 20.40 -10.17 -8.88
CA SER A 129 19.48 -9.12 -9.35
C SER A 129 19.26 -8.02 -8.30
N LYS A 130 19.65 -6.78 -8.64
CA LYS A 130 19.52 -5.59 -7.78
C LYS A 130 18.18 -4.86 -7.91
N THR A 131 17.26 -5.36 -8.74
CA THR A 131 15.91 -4.76 -8.93
C THR A 131 14.88 -5.53 -8.14
N ARG A 132 14.10 -4.79 -7.35
CA ARG A 132 13.42 -5.31 -6.16
C ARG A 132 12.07 -4.62 -5.94
N SER A 133 11.04 -5.39 -6.25
CA SER A 133 9.59 -5.36 -6.01
C SER A 133 9.08 -6.37 -7.05
N HIS A 134 8.01 -7.11 -6.78
CA HIS A 134 7.46 -8.05 -7.75
C HIS A 134 5.94 -8.13 -7.58
N GLY A 135 5.22 -8.42 -8.64
CA GLY A 135 3.76 -8.52 -8.63
C GLY A 135 3.08 -7.25 -8.13
N PHE A 136 3.51 -6.10 -8.63
CA PHE A 136 2.84 -4.80 -8.41
C PHE A 136 2.85 -4.28 -6.96
N CYS A 137 3.74 -4.81 -6.10
CA CYS A 137 3.78 -4.51 -4.66
C CYS A 137 4.83 -3.47 -4.30
N LEU A 138 4.42 -2.33 -3.74
CA LEU A 138 5.36 -1.25 -3.36
C LEU A 138 5.75 -1.27 -1.89
N LEU A 139 4.80 -1.54 -1.00
CA LEU A 139 5.01 -1.62 0.44
C LEU A 139 4.31 -2.86 0.97
N SER A 140 4.93 -3.57 1.89
CA SER A 140 4.28 -4.70 2.56
C SER A 140 3.30 -4.24 3.62
N ASN A 141 2.08 -3.92 3.17
CA ASN A 141 1.00 -3.40 4.01
C ASN A 141 0.78 -4.28 5.26
N VAL A 142 0.76 -5.61 5.09
CA VAL A 142 0.54 -6.57 6.19
C VAL A 142 1.72 -6.58 7.17
N ALA A 143 2.97 -6.59 6.67
CA ALA A 143 4.14 -6.58 7.53
C ALA A 143 4.26 -5.25 8.30
N ILE A 144 3.95 -4.12 7.66
CA ILE A 144 3.96 -2.79 8.29
C ILE A 144 2.91 -2.76 9.41
N GLY A 145 1.69 -3.20 9.13
CA GLY A 145 0.62 -3.29 10.13
C GLY A 145 1.00 -4.17 11.33
N ALA A 146 1.56 -5.36 11.08
CA ALA A 146 2.02 -6.26 12.14
C ALA A 146 3.17 -5.65 12.96
N ALA A 147 4.16 -5.04 12.30
CA ALA A 147 5.28 -4.38 12.99
C ALA A 147 4.82 -3.20 13.84
N HIS A 148 3.85 -2.42 13.37
CA HIS A 148 3.22 -1.35 14.14
C HIS A 148 2.53 -1.90 15.40
N ALA A 149 1.74 -2.97 15.26
CA ALA A 149 1.05 -3.59 16.40
C ALA A 149 2.03 -4.12 17.46
N MET A 150 3.06 -4.86 17.03
CA MET A 150 4.09 -5.38 17.94
C MET A 150 4.84 -4.26 18.68
N ALA A 151 5.15 -3.16 17.99
CA ALA A 151 5.89 -2.05 18.57
C ALA A 151 5.07 -1.23 19.57
N ASN A 152 3.76 -1.10 19.36
CA ASN A 152 2.87 -0.31 20.20
C ASN A 152 2.12 -1.16 21.24
N ARG A 153 2.36 -2.47 21.27
CA ARG A 153 1.66 -3.43 22.14
C ARG A 153 0.14 -3.31 22.00
N LEU A 154 -0.31 -3.19 20.75
CA LEU A 154 -1.70 -3.41 20.39
C LEU A 154 -2.01 -4.90 20.66
#